data_AF-A0A482UT64-F1
#
_entry.id   AF-A0A482UT64-F1
#
_cell.length_a   1.000
_cell.length_b   1.000
_cell.length_c   1.000
_cell.angle_alpha   90.00
_cell.angle_beta   90.00
_cell.angle_gamma   90.00
#
_symmetry.space_group_name_H-M   'P 1'
#
loop_
_entity.id
_entity.type
_entity.pdbx_description
1 polymer ?
#
loop_
_entity_poly.entity_id
_entity_poly.type
_entity_poly.pdbx_seq_one_letter_code
_entity_poly.pdbx_strand_id
1 'polypeptide(L)'
;MPGLKLAVGMINPAKVNAALLGSRTALKGEDITMYEYEVCSGVSLQPVGDEETLKGAITRAKGAYDAHLKQHHTPPDFALGLESGVAASIICHSDLESFSWIAVYDGKKLGRARTSSVVLPPPVTHLVLEEGMETTAAFDYFFNTMDFTTVEGFVGHLTGGSIKRAAYFEQAVVMSFVPFLWEELYDDMGGDAVVRLMDQREREKAKKGGSGSRSAGTAEAEKEREEEIERRRQEREDRGCLGNFLHMLFFAE
;
A
#
# COMPACT_ATOMS: atom_id res chain seq x y z
N MET A 1 -25.32 -7.50 25.01
CA MET A 1 -24.25 -8.42 24.57
C MET A 1 -22.95 -7.63 24.58
N PRO A 2 -21.79 -8.19 24.95
CA PRO A 2 -20.54 -7.46 24.79
C PRO A 2 -20.37 -7.11 23.31
N GLY A 3 -19.93 -5.88 23.01
CA GLY A 3 -19.69 -5.42 21.64
C GLY A 3 -18.56 -6.20 20.96
N LEU A 4 -18.48 -6.08 19.63
CA LEU A 4 -17.43 -6.68 18.81
C LEU A 4 -16.08 -6.05 19.12
N LYS A 5 -15.05 -6.89 19.26
CA LYS A 5 -13.67 -6.49 19.46
C LYS A 5 -12.96 -6.38 18.11
N LEU A 6 -12.51 -5.18 17.77
CA LEU A 6 -11.75 -4.90 16.56
C LEU A 6 -10.31 -4.53 16.92
N ALA A 7 -9.34 -5.35 16.53
CA ALA A 7 -7.92 -4.99 16.60
C ALA A 7 -7.48 -4.26 15.32
N VAL A 8 -6.66 -3.21 15.42
CA VAL A 8 -6.12 -2.52 14.23
C VAL A 8 -4.60 -2.43 14.29
N GLY A 9 -3.93 -2.79 13.19
CA GLY A 9 -2.46 -2.86 13.09
C GLY A 9 -1.78 -1.54 12.70
N MET A 10 -2.33 -0.42 13.18
CA MET A 10 -1.88 0.93 12.86
C MET A 10 -2.26 1.90 13.97
N ILE A 11 -1.50 2.99 14.10
CA ILE A 11 -1.69 4.04 15.12
C ILE A 11 -1.87 5.44 14.51
N ASN A 12 -1.87 5.56 13.18
CA ASN A 12 -2.14 6.84 12.53
C ASN A 12 -3.62 7.22 12.76
N PRO A 13 -3.93 8.35 13.42
CA PRO A 13 -5.30 8.67 13.83
C PRO A 13 -6.31 8.71 12.69
N ALA A 14 -5.91 9.19 11.50
CA ALA A 14 -6.81 9.26 10.35
C ALA A 14 -7.13 7.87 9.78
N LYS A 15 -6.12 6.98 9.72
CA LYS A 15 -6.30 5.58 9.27
C LYS A 15 -7.13 4.79 10.28
N VAL A 16 -6.86 4.96 11.57
CA VAL A 16 -7.62 4.35 12.68
C VAL A 16 -9.08 4.79 12.64
N ASN A 17 -9.34 6.10 12.49
CA ASN A 17 -10.70 6.61 12.38
C ASN A 17 -11.44 6.03 11.16
N ALA A 18 -10.76 5.91 10.02
CA ALA A 18 -11.36 5.28 8.84
C ALA A 18 -11.68 3.80 9.04
N ALA A 19 -10.79 3.05 9.71
CA ALA A 19 -11.03 1.66 10.08
C ALA A 19 -12.27 1.54 10.97
N LEU A 20 -12.41 2.40 11.98
CA LEU A 20 -13.58 2.40 12.87
C LEU A 20 -14.88 2.72 12.12
N LEU A 21 -14.91 3.82 11.36
CA LEU A 21 -16.10 4.25 10.63
C LEU A 21 -16.52 3.20 9.61
N GLY A 22 -15.58 2.72 8.79
CA GLY A 22 -15.85 1.71 7.78
C GLY A 22 -16.30 0.38 8.39
N SER A 23 -15.72 -0.04 9.51
CA SER A 23 -16.14 -1.28 10.19
C SER A 23 -17.54 -1.15 10.78
N ARG A 24 -17.88 -0.01 11.39
CA ARG A 24 -19.24 0.26 11.87
C ARG A 24 -20.25 0.25 10.73
N THR A 25 -19.93 0.89 9.60
CA THR A 25 -20.78 0.89 8.41
C THR A 25 -20.98 -0.54 7.87
N ALA A 26 -19.89 -1.32 7.73
CA ALA A 26 -19.93 -2.68 7.23
C ALA A 26 -20.76 -3.62 8.11
N LEU A 27 -20.59 -3.49 9.43
CA LEU A 27 -21.24 -4.31 10.44
C LEU A 27 -22.55 -3.67 10.94
N LYS A 28 -23.20 -2.82 10.12
CA LYS A 28 -24.55 -2.29 10.34
C LYS A 28 -24.75 -1.59 11.70
N GLY A 29 -23.71 -0.93 12.21
CA GLY A 29 -23.77 -0.15 13.45
C GLY A 29 -23.67 -0.97 14.74
N GLU A 30 -23.16 -2.20 14.67
CA GLU A 30 -22.79 -2.97 15.86
C GLU A 30 -21.89 -2.16 16.81
N ASP A 31 -22.01 -2.43 18.10
CA ASP A 31 -21.14 -1.82 19.10
C ASP A 31 -19.72 -2.38 18.92
N ILE A 32 -18.76 -1.53 18.57
CA ILE A 32 -17.37 -1.92 18.31
C ILE A 32 -16.46 -1.30 19.36
N THR A 33 -15.78 -2.16 20.12
CA THR A 33 -14.63 -1.79 20.96
C THR A 33 -13.36 -2.00 20.16
N MET A 34 -12.65 -0.90 19.87
CA MET A 34 -11.43 -0.92 19.06
C MET A 34 -10.17 -0.96 19.93
N TYR A 35 -9.18 -1.72 19.50
CA TYR A 35 -7.86 -1.86 20.12
C TYR A 35 -6.77 -1.57 19.08
N GLU A 36 -5.92 -0.60 19.37
CA GLU A 36 -4.86 -0.16 18.45
C GLU A 36 -3.52 -0.82 18.80
N TYR A 37 -2.85 -1.34 17.79
CA TYR A 37 -1.54 -1.98 17.90
C TYR A 37 -0.57 -1.39 16.89
N GLU A 38 0.59 -0.98 17.36
CA GLU A 38 1.69 -0.60 16.47
C GLU A 38 2.34 -1.88 15.91
N VAL A 39 2.08 -2.16 14.64
CA VAL A 39 2.59 -3.34 13.93
C VAL A 39 3.46 -2.88 12.77
N CYS A 40 4.67 -3.42 12.65
CA CYS A 40 5.52 -3.21 11.48
C CYS A 40 4.90 -3.91 10.25
N SER A 41 4.86 -3.24 9.10
CA SER A 41 4.29 -3.81 7.87
C SER A 41 5.11 -4.96 7.28
N GLY A 42 6.41 -5.02 7.60
CA GLY A 42 7.33 -6.04 7.09
C GLY A 42 7.64 -5.91 5.59
N VAL A 43 7.35 -4.75 5.01
CA VAL A 43 7.63 -4.37 3.61
C VAL A 43 8.38 -3.04 3.58
N SER A 44 8.78 -2.57 2.39
CA SER A 44 9.46 -1.29 2.24
C SER A 44 8.63 -0.12 2.76
N LEU A 45 9.28 1.01 3.08
CA LEU A 45 8.60 2.22 3.56
C LEU A 45 7.63 2.78 2.50
N GLN A 46 7.97 2.63 1.23
CA GLN A 46 7.13 2.95 0.09
C GLN A 46 6.89 1.67 -0.73
N PRO A 47 5.86 0.86 -0.40
CA PRO A 47 5.53 -0.34 -1.15
C PRO A 47 5.28 -0.03 -2.62
N VAL A 48 5.86 -0.86 -3.50
CA VAL A 48 5.69 -0.75 -4.95
C VAL A 48 4.97 -2.00 -5.49
N GLY A 49 3.83 -1.77 -6.13
CA GLY A 49 2.96 -2.79 -6.68
C GLY A 49 1.93 -3.33 -5.69
N ASP A 50 0.88 -3.95 -6.22
CA ASP A 50 -0.21 -4.52 -5.43
C ASP A 50 0.25 -5.63 -4.47
N GLU A 51 1.18 -6.50 -4.90
CA GLU A 51 1.61 -7.66 -4.10
C GLU A 51 2.30 -7.24 -2.79
N GLU A 52 3.26 -6.33 -2.87
CA GLU A 52 3.98 -5.84 -1.69
C GLU A 52 3.04 -5.04 -0.78
N THR A 53 2.22 -4.15 -1.35
CA THR A 53 1.27 -3.33 -0.59
C THR A 53 0.24 -4.20 0.14
N LEU A 54 -0.35 -5.17 -0.55
CA LEU A 54 -1.28 -6.11 0.06
C LEU A 54 -0.61 -6.95 1.16
N LYS A 55 0.62 -7.40 0.93
CA LYS A 55 1.39 -8.11 1.97
C LYS A 55 1.53 -7.25 3.23
N GLY A 56 1.90 -5.98 3.10
CA GLY A 56 1.98 -5.06 4.25
C GLY A 56 0.67 -4.97 5.03
N ALA A 57 -0.45 -4.84 4.32
CA ALA A 57 -1.78 -4.77 4.94
C ALA A 57 -2.13 -6.07 5.70
N ILE A 58 -1.82 -7.23 5.12
CA ILE A 58 -2.05 -8.53 5.74
C ILE A 58 -1.17 -8.71 6.98
N THR A 59 0.11 -8.35 6.90
CA THR A 59 1.05 -8.42 8.04
C THR A 59 0.52 -7.59 9.21
N ARG A 60 0.04 -6.37 8.95
CA ARG A 60 -0.57 -5.51 9.97
C ARG A 60 -1.81 -6.16 10.59
N ALA A 61 -2.72 -6.70 9.78
CA ALA A 61 -3.95 -7.33 10.27
C ALA A 61 -3.64 -8.54 11.18
N LYS A 62 -2.78 -9.46 10.71
CA LYS A 62 -2.38 -10.64 11.48
C LYS A 62 -1.59 -10.26 12.74
N GLY A 63 -0.66 -9.32 12.65
CA GLY A 63 0.10 -8.85 13.81
C GLY A 63 -0.78 -8.20 14.88
N ALA A 64 -1.83 -7.47 14.49
CA ALA A 64 -2.80 -6.91 15.42
C ALA A 64 -3.65 -7.99 16.11
N TYR A 65 -4.06 -9.01 15.35
CA TYR A 65 -4.74 -10.18 15.89
C TYR A 65 -3.89 -10.88 16.97
N ASP A 66 -2.63 -11.17 16.64
CA ASP A 66 -1.70 -11.86 17.53
C ASP A 66 -1.36 -11.01 18.76
N ALA A 67 -1.16 -9.70 18.59
CA ALA A 67 -0.91 -8.78 19.69
C ALA A 67 -2.11 -8.71 20.65
N HIS A 68 -3.34 -8.64 20.13
CA HIS A 68 -4.55 -8.65 20.94
C HIS A 68 -4.69 -9.96 21.72
N LEU A 69 -4.54 -11.10 21.04
CA LEU A 69 -4.60 -12.42 21.67
C LEU A 69 -3.56 -12.56 22.79
N LYS A 70 -2.34 -12.08 22.57
CA LYS A 70 -1.25 -12.10 23.56
C LYS A 70 -1.56 -11.21 24.77
N GLN A 71 -2.10 -10.02 24.55
CA GLN A 71 -2.36 -9.04 25.63
C GLN A 71 -3.62 -9.37 26.45
N HIS A 72 -4.67 -9.88 25.81
CA HIS A 72 -5.97 -10.08 26.44
C HIS A 72 -6.32 -11.56 26.70
N HIS A 73 -5.49 -12.50 26.25
CA HIS A 73 -5.72 -13.94 26.33
C HIS A 73 -7.02 -14.43 25.66
N THR A 74 -7.63 -13.58 24.84
CA THR A 74 -8.79 -13.90 24.01
C THR A 74 -8.60 -13.28 22.63
N PRO A 75 -9.00 -13.95 21.54
CA PRO A 75 -8.90 -13.36 20.22
C PRO A 75 -9.87 -12.16 20.09
N PRO A 76 -9.56 -11.17 19.23
CA PRO A 76 -10.54 -10.22 18.77
C PRO A 76 -11.51 -10.91 17.79
N ASP A 77 -12.67 -10.30 17.54
CA ASP A 77 -13.61 -10.81 16.54
C ASP A 77 -13.07 -10.53 15.12
N PHE A 78 -12.43 -9.37 14.94
CA PHE A 78 -11.75 -9.02 13.70
C PHE A 78 -10.43 -8.28 13.99
N ALA A 79 -9.48 -8.39 13.07
CA ALA A 79 -8.28 -7.60 13.03
C ALA A 79 -8.09 -6.96 11.65
N LEU A 80 -7.74 -5.68 11.59
CA LEU A 80 -7.66 -4.90 10.35
C LEU A 80 -6.27 -4.29 10.16
N GLY A 81 -5.75 -4.40 8.95
CA GLY A 81 -4.52 -3.76 8.50
C GLY A 81 -4.76 -2.92 7.23
N LEU A 82 -4.02 -1.82 7.11
CA LEU A 82 -4.06 -0.90 5.99
C LEU A 82 -2.64 -0.52 5.59
N GLU A 83 -2.29 -0.73 4.33
CA GLU A 83 -1.01 -0.30 3.77
C GLU A 83 -1.23 0.53 2.51
N SER A 84 -0.49 1.62 2.40
CA SER A 84 -0.50 2.49 1.22
C SER A 84 0.70 2.18 0.36
N GLY A 85 0.53 2.23 -0.96
CA GLY A 85 1.58 1.92 -1.91
C GLY A 85 1.38 2.66 -3.22
N VAL A 86 2.27 2.40 -4.17
CA VAL A 86 2.22 2.96 -5.52
C VAL A 86 2.43 1.87 -6.58
N ALA A 87 1.90 2.04 -7.78
CA ALA A 87 2.24 1.20 -8.92
C ALA A 87 2.20 2.01 -10.20
N ALA A 88 3.00 1.63 -11.19
CA ALA A 88 2.91 2.21 -12.52
C ALA A 88 1.49 2.01 -13.08
N SER A 89 0.93 3.03 -13.74
CA SER A 89 -0.39 2.90 -14.35
C SER A 89 -0.37 1.84 -15.45
N ILE A 90 -1.47 1.10 -15.55
CA ILE A 90 -1.68 0.12 -16.61
C ILE A 90 -2.00 0.77 -17.96
N ILE A 91 -2.44 2.03 -17.97
CA ILE A 91 -2.78 2.79 -19.18
C ILE A 91 -1.56 3.60 -19.65
N CYS A 92 -0.93 4.34 -18.74
CA CYS A 92 0.19 5.23 -19.04
C CYS A 92 1.39 4.87 -18.16
N HIS A 93 2.34 4.10 -18.67
CA HIS A 93 3.44 3.57 -17.83
C HIS A 93 4.41 4.63 -17.27
N SER A 94 4.34 5.88 -17.74
CA SER A 94 5.05 7.00 -17.11
C SER A 94 4.34 7.56 -15.89
N ASP A 95 3.06 7.23 -15.71
CA ASP A 95 2.26 7.67 -14.57
C ASP A 95 2.44 6.70 -13.41
N LEU A 96 2.47 7.26 -12.21
CA LEU A 96 2.48 6.50 -10.96
C LEU A 96 1.14 6.70 -10.27
N GLU A 97 0.46 5.60 -9.95
CA GLU A 97 -0.79 5.61 -9.22
C GLU A 97 -0.54 5.28 -7.75
N SER A 98 -1.14 6.05 -6.84
CA SER A 98 -1.18 5.71 -5.42
C SER A 98 -2.52 5.08 -5.05
N PHE A 99 -2.47 4.04 -4.22
CA PHE A 99 -3.63 3.32 -3.69
C PHE A 99 -3.34 2.78 -2.29
N SER A 100 -4.31 2.14 -1.66
CA SER A 100 -4.10 1.40 -0.42
C SER A 100 -4.87 0.08 -0.41
N TRP A 101 -4.25 -0.93 0.18
CA TRP A 101 -4.88 -2.22 0.44
C TRP A 101 -5.35 -2.29 1.89
N ILE A 102 -6.57 -2.79 2.06
CA ILE A 102 -7.17 -3.12 3.36
C ILE A 102 -7.25 -4.64 3.45
N ALA A 103 -6.85 -5.18 4.60
CA ALA A 103 -7.03 -6.57 4.94
C ALA A 103 -7.75 -6.70 6.28
N VAL A 104 -8.77 -7.55 6.34
CA VAL A 104 -9.52 -7.91 7.56
C VAL A 104 -9.37 -9.40 7.79
N TYR A 105 -9.06 -9.78 9.03
CA TYR A 105 -8.77 -11.14 9.45
C TYR A 105 -9.55 -11.51 10.71
N ASP A 106 -10.28 -12.62 10.70
CA ASP A 106 -11.05 -13.13 11.85
C ASP A 106 -10.35 -14.29 12.59
N GLY A 107 -9.10 -14.60 12.22
CA GLY A 107 -8.39 -15.80 12.70
C GLY A 107 -8.45 -16.99 11.75
N LYS A 108 -9.27 -16.94 10.70
CA LYS A 108 -9.49 -18.05 9.74
C LYS A 108 -9.58 -17.58 8.28
N LYS A 109 -10.38 -16.55 8.02
CA LYS A 109 -10.67 -15.95 6.72
C LYS A 109 -9.99 -14.59 6.60
N LEU A 110 -9.73 -14.20 5.36
CA LEU A 110 -9.06 -12.95 5.04
C LEU A 110 -9.85 -12.18 3.98
N GLY A 111 -10.57 -11.15 4.43
CA GLY A 111 -11.21 -10.17 3.57
C GLY A 111 -10.21 -9.13 3.09
N ARG A 112 -10.30 -8.73 1.82
CA ARG A 112 -9.34 -7.82 1.18
C ARG A 112 -10.05 -6.89 0.21
N ALA A 113 -9.66 -5.63 0.20
CA ALA A 113 -10.14 -4.66 -0.78
C ALA A 113 -9.08 -3.59 -1.01
N ARG A 114 -9.16 -2.94 -2.17
CA ARG A 114 -8.28 -1.83 -2.56
C ARG A 114 -9.10 -0.55 -2.66
N THR A 115 -8.49 0.57 -2.32
CA THR A 115 -9.07 1.89 -2.62
C THR A 115 -9.12 2.11 -4.14
N SER A 116 -9.81 3.17 -4.55
CA SER A 116 -9.55 3.76 -5.87
C SER A 116 -8.07 4.19 -5.97
N SER A 117 -7.57 4.29 -7.19
CA SER A 117 -6.24 4.84 -7.49
C SER A 117 -6.33 6.35 -7.70
N VAL A 118 -5.25 7.07 -7.37
CA VAL A 118 -5.03 8.47 -7.77
C VAL A 118 -3.71 8.54 -8.52
N VAL A 119 -3.72 9.10 -9.73
CA VAL A 119 -2.49 9.39 -10.49
C VAL A 119 -1.75 10.52 -9.78
N LEU A 120 -0.46 10.31 -9.51
CA LEU A 120 0.39 11.27 -8.84
C LEU A 120 0.84 12.37 -9.82
N PRO A 121 0.99 13.62 -9.35
CA PRO A 121 1.57 14.68 -10.17
C PRO A 121 2.97 14.30 -10.66
N PRO A 122 3.36 14.63 -11.91
CA PRO A 122 4.67 14.26 -12.45
C PRO A 122 5.88 14.64 -11.57
N PRO A 123 5.91 15.82 -10.91
CA PRO A 123 7.00 16.16 -9.98
C PRO A 123 7.08 15.21 -8.78
N VAL A 124 5.93 14.79 -8.24
CA VAL A 124 5.88 13.84 -7.12
C VAL A 124 6.29 12.44 -7.58
N THR A 125 5.84 12.01 -8.77
CA THR A 125 6.28 10.75 -9.38
C THR A 125 7.80 10.69 -9.51
N HIS A 126 8.43 11.78 -9.96
CA HIS A 126 9.89 11.87 -10.06
C HIS A 126 10.58 11.69 -8.70
N LEU A 127 10.11 12.40 -7.66
CA LEU A 127 10.64 12.26 -6.29
C LEU A 127 10.49 10.84 -5.73
N VAL A 128 9.37 10.17 -6.02
CA VAL A 128 9.13 8.81 -5.52
C VAL A 128 9.98 7.77 -6.26
N LEU A 129 10.07 7.85 -7.59
CA LEU A 129 10.75 6.83 -8.39
C LEU A 129 12.26 7.02 -8.46
N GLU A 130 12.74 8.25 -8.63
CA GLU A 130 14.15 8.53 -8.88
C GLU A 130 14.90 8.86 -7.57
N GLU A 131 14.26 9.57 -6.63
CA GLU A 131 14.87 9.95 -5.36
C GLU A 131 14.52 8.98 -4.21
N GLY A 132 13.66 7.99 -4.46
CA GLY A 132 13.27 6.97 -3.49
C GLY A 132 12.48 7.52 -2.29
N MET A 133 11.84 8.68 -2.43
CA MET A 133 11.05 9.29 -1.36
C MET A 133 9.75 8.52 -1.12
N GLU A 134 9.30 8.48 0.14
CA GLU A 134 7.93 8.07 0.45
C GLU A 134 6.93 9.12 -0.07
N THR A 135 5.76 8.65 -0.53
CA THR A 135 4.79 9.49 -1.25
C THR A 135 4.37 10.70 -0.41
N THR A 136 4.04 10.51 0.86
CA THR A 136 3.64 11.62 1.74
C THR A 136 4.78 12.62 1.92
N ALA A 137 6.01 12.15 2.14
CA ALA A 137 7.19 13.02 2.21
C ALA A 137 7.47 13.77 0.89
N ALA A 138 7.24 13.13 -0.26
CA ALA A 138 7.39 13.77 -1.57
C ALA A 138 6.35 14.88 -1.79
N PHE A 139 5.11 14.66 -1.34
CA PHE A 139 4.07 15.69 -1.33
C PHE A 139 4.41 16.86 -0.39
N ASP A 140 4.84 16.55 0.83
CA ASP A 140 5.26 17.56 1.82
C ASP A 140 6.40 18.42 1.27
N TYR A 141 7.41 17.79 0.65
CA TYR A 141 8.50 18.48 -0.02
C TYR A 141 8.02 19.35 -1.20
N PHE A 142 7.21 18.80 -2.09
CA PHE A 142 6.78 19.51 -3.31
C PHE A 142 5.90 20.73 -3.01
N PHE A 143 4.99 20.63 -2.05
CA PHE A 143 4.12 21.75 -1.65
C PHE A 143 4.72 22.62 -0.52
N ASN A 144 5.93 22.31 -0.08
CA ASN A 144 6.60 22.98 1.03
C ASN A 144 5.72 23.10 2.29
N THR A 145 5.12 21.97 2.67
CA THR A 145 4.23 21.82 3.83
C THR A 145 4.61 20.54 4.58
N MET A 146 4.12 20.36 5.81
CA MET A 146 4.26 19.11 6.57
C MET A 146 2.90 18.48 6.92
N ASP A 147 1.85 18.87 6.19
CA ASP A 147 0.47 18.66 6.60
C ASP A 147 -0.18 17.44 5.90
N PHE A 148 0.47 16.77 4.94
CA PHE A 148 -0.15 15.62 4.27
C PHE A 148 -0.13 14.35 5.12
N THR A 149 0.59 14.35 6.24
CA THR A 149 0.48 13.33 7.28
C THR A 149 -0.78 13.50 8.15
N THR A 150 -1.45 14.66 8.08
CA THR A 150 -2.59 15.01 8.96
C THR A 150 -3.96 14.73 8.29
N VAL A 151 -5.00 15.47 8.71
CA VAL A 151 -6.43 15.16 8.59
C VAL A 151 -6.92 15.00 7.14
N GLU A 152 -6.38 15.77 6.20
CA GLU A 152 -6.86 15.77 4.81
C GLU A 152 -6.12 14.77 3.91
N GLY A 153 -4.83 14.54 4.16
CA GLY A 153 -3.96 13.73 3.30
C GLY A 153 -3.83 14.30 1.87
N PHE A 154 -2.87 13.77 1.10
CA PHE A 154 -2.65 14.26 -0.27
C PHE A 154 -3.86 14.05 -1.20
N VAL A 155 -4.66 13.00 -0.99
CA VAL A 155 -5.89 12.77 -1.78
C VAL A 155 -6.93 13.86 -1.52
N GLY A 156 -7.11 14.27 -0.26
CA GLY A 156 -8.00 15.38 0.07
C GLY A 156 -7.54 16.67 -0.60
N HIS A 157 -6.26 16.93 -0.57
CA HIS A 157 -5.68 18.10 -1.24
C HIS A 157 -5.87 18.08 -2.76
N LEU A 158 -5.53 16.97 -3.43
CA LEU A 158 -5.66 16.84 -4.89
C LEU A 158 -7.11 16.90 -5.38
N THR A 159 -8.07 16.55 -4.52
CA THR A 159 -9.50 16.63 -4.83
C THR A 159 -10.14 17.95 -4.40
N GLY A 160 -9.34 18.94 -3.97
CA GLY A 160 -9.84 20.23 -3.49
C GLY A 160 -10.75 20.11 -2.27
N GLY A 161 -10.49 19.12 -1.41
CA GLY A 161 -11.26 18.82 -0.20
C GLY A 161 -12.53 17.98 -0.45
N SER A 162 -12.82 17.59 -1.70
CA SER A 162 -14.05 16.86 -2.04
C SER A 162 -14.06 15.43 -1.47
N ILE A 163 -12.89 14.80 -1.35
CA ILE A 163 -12.74 13.47 -0.73
C ILE A 163 -11.84 13.60 0.50
N LYS A 164 -12.42 13.47 1.70
CA LYS A 164 -11.63 13.46 2.94
C LYS A 164 -10.86 12.14 3.09
N ARG A 165 -9.72 12.19 3.79
CA ARG A 165 -8.86 11.01 4.00
C ARG A 165 -9.58 9.80 4.60
N ALA A 166 -10.46 10.02 5.58
CA ALA A 166 -11.22 8.92 6.18
C ALA A 166 -12.20 8.29 5.17
N ALA A 167 -12.94 9.12 4.41
CA ALA A 167 -13.89 8.68 3.40
C ALA A 167 -13.21 7.92 2.24
N TYR A 168 -11.97 8.30 1.89
CA TYR A 168 -11.17 7.61 0.89
C TYR A 168 -10.92 6.14 1.25
N PHE A 169 -10.66 5.84 2.53
CA PHE A 169 -10.44 4.47 3.00
C PHE A 169 -11.74 3.74 3.36
N GLU A 170 -12.76 4.46 3.83
CA GLU A 170 -14.00 3.88 4.38
C GLU A 170 -14.65 2.87 3.44
N GLN A 171 -14.77 3.20 2.14
CA GLN A 171 -15.37 2.28 1.17
C GLN A 171 -14.57 0.98 1.02
N ALA A 172 -13.24 1.06 1.00
CA ALA A 172 -12.39 -0.13 0.93
C ALA A 172 -12.47 -0.95 2.21
N VAL A 173 -12.59 -0.30 3.38
CA VAL A 173 -12.87 -1.01 4.64
C VAL A 173 -14.18 -1.77 4.54
N VAL A 174 -15.26 -1.12 4.12
CA VAL A 174 -16.57 -1.78 3.95
C VAL A 174 -16.48 -2.97 2.98
N MET A 175 -15.83 -2.79 1.83
CA MET A 175 -15.65 -3.87 0.85
C MET A 175 -14.81 -5.02 1.38
N SER A 176 -13.82 -4.75 2.23
CA SER A 176 -13.00 -5.81 2.84
C SER A 176 -13.80 -6.72 3.77
N PHE A 177 -14.96 -6.28 4.27
CA PHE A 177 -15.84 -7.10 5.10
C PHE A 177 -16.79 -8.02 4.32
N VAL A 178 -16.93 -7.87 2.99
CA VAL A 178 -17.91 -8.64 2.19
C VAL A 178 -17.85 -10.16 2.44
N PRO A 179 -16.67 -10.81 2.52
CA PRO A 179 -16.62 -12.26 2.76
C PRO A 179 -17.24 -12.71 4.09
N PHE A 180 -17.27 -11.83 5.10
CA PHE A 180 -17.85 -12.13 6.42
C PHE A 180 -19.35 -11.83 6.46
N LEU A 181 -19.86 -10.98 5.56
CA LEU A 181 -21.28 -10.69 5.43
C LEU A 181 -22.05 -11.81 4.71
N TRP A 182 -21.35 -12.67 3.97
CA TRP A 182 -21.92 -13.73 3.14
C TRP A 182 -21.16 -15.04 3.33
N GLU A 183 -21.07 -15.53 4.57
CA GLU A 183 -20.24 -16.71 4.91
C GLU A 183 -20.48 -17.91 3.99
N GLU A 184 -21.76 -18.20 3.67
CA GLU A 184 -22.16 -19.30 2.78
C GLU A 184 -21.60 -19.20 1.36
N LEU A 185 -21.32 -17.98 0.88
CA LEU A 185 -20.76 -17.74 -0.47
C LEU A 185 -19.23 -17.75 -0.49
N TYR A 186 -18.60 -17.52 0.67
CA TYR A 186 -17.15 -17.31 0.78
C TYR A 186 -16.43 -18.35 1.66
N ASP A 187 -17.10 -19.43 2.06
CA ASP A 187 -16.51 -20.49 2.90
C ASP A 187 -15.33 -21.21 2.21
N ASP A 188 -15.36 -21.32 0.87
CA ASP A 188 -14.29 -21.93 0.05
C ASP A 188 -13.43 -20.91 -0.74
N MET A 189 -13.86 -19.65 -0.84
CA MET A 189 -13.16 -18.60 -1.60
C MET A 189 -12.21 -17.80 -0.70
N GLY A 190 -10.98 -18.30 -0.57
CA GLY A 190 -9.83 -17.44 -0.27
C GLY A 190 -9.57 -17.08 1.19
N GLY A 191 -10.11 -17.86 2.14
CA GLY A 191 -9.62 -17.87 3.52
C GLY A 191 -8.25 -18.54 3.64
N ASP A 192 -8.16 -19.59 4.46
CA ASP A 192 -6.91 -20.30 4.75
C ASP A 192 -6.12 -20.72 3.49
N ALA A 193 -6.78 -20.98 2.35
CA ALA A 193 -6.12 -21.27 1.07
C ALA A 193 -5.25 -20.10 0.54
N VAL A 194 -5.70 -18.85 0.64
CA VAL A 194 -4.90 -17.69 0.21
C VAL A 194 -3.75 -17.45 1.18
N VAL A 195 -4.03 -17.55 2.48
CA VAL A 195 -2.99 -17.46 3.51
C VAL A 195 -1.91 -18.52 3.25
N ARG A 196 -2.30 -19.76 3.02
CA ARG A 196 -1.38 -20.87 2.67
C ARG A 196 -0.63 -20.62 1.35
N LEU A 197 -1.28 -20.11 0.31
CA LEU A 197 -0.64 -19.80 -0.97
C LEU A 197 0.41 -18.67 -0.82
N MET A 198 0.11 -17.65 -0.02
CA MET A 198 1.04 -16.56 0.26
C MET A 198 2.22 -17.04 1.12
N ASP A 199 1.94 -17.78 2.21
CA ASP A 199 2.99 -18.38 3.06
C ASP A 199 3.87 -19.36 2.25
N GLN A 200 3.30 -20.12 1.32
CA GLN A 200 4.05 -20.98 0.39
C GLN A 200 4.96 -20.17 -0.52
N ARG A 201 4.46 -19.11 -1.16
CA ARG A 201 5.28 -18.22 -2.00
C ARG A 201 6.41 -17.56 -1.21
N GLU A 202 6.18 -17.16 0.04
CA GLU A 202 7.23 -16.61 0.90
C GLU A 202 8.30 -17.65 1.23
N ARG A 203 7.90 -18.88 1.58
CA ARG A 203 8.83 -19.99 1.80
C ARG A 203 9.63 -20.30 0.52
N GLU A 204 9.01 -20.22 -0.65
CA GLU A 204 9.69 -20.40 -1.93
C GLU A 204 10.67 -19.26 -2.26
N LYS A 205 10.28 -18.01 -2.03
CA LYS A 205 11.17 -16.84 -2.17
C LYS A 205 12.37 -16.94 -1.20
N ALA A 206 12.13 -17.33 0.05
CA ALA A 206 13.18 -17.56 1.05
C ALA A 206 14.12 -18.72 0.66
N LYS A 207 13.59 -19.81 0.08
CA LYS A 207 14.39 -20.92 -0.45
C LYS A 207 15.23 -20.51 -1.67
N LYS A 208 14.68 -19.70 -2.56
CA LYS A 208 15.39 -19.16 -3.74
C LYS A 208 16.44 -18.12 -3.38
N GLY A 209 16.21 -17.32 -2.33
CA GLY A 209 17.19 -16.37 -1.78
C GLY A 209 18.27 -17.01 -0.89
N GLY A 210 18.04 -18.25 -0.40
CA GLY A 210 18.96 -18.99 0.47
C GLY A 210 19.91 -19.96 -0.25
N SER A 211 19.73 -20.21 -1.55
CA SER A 211 20.60 -21.07 -2.36
C SER A 211 21.43 -20.28 -3.37
N GLY A 212 22.19 -19.30 -2.88
CA GLY A 212 23.17 -18.56 -3.68
C GLY A 212 24.54 -18.73 -3.06
N SER A 213 25.24 -19.81 -3.39
CA SER A 213 26.69 -19.85 -3.26
C SER A 213 27.27 -18.63 -3.96
N ARG A 214 28.06 -17.82 -3.26
CA ARG A 214 28.93 -16.80 -3.85
C ARG A 214 29.77 -17.44 -4.95
N SER A 215 29.44 -17.22 -6.20
CA SER A 215 30.31 -17.51 -7.34
C SER A 215 30.24 -16.33 -8.31
N ALA A 216 31.36 -16.10 -9.00
CA ALA A 216 31.78 -14.84 -9.62
C ALA A 216 30.89 -14.24 -10.73
N GLY A 217 29.68 -14.78 -10.99
CA GLY A 217 28.78 -14.30 -12.05
C GLY A 217 27.92 -13.09 -11.69
N THR A 218 27.86 -12.67 -10.42
CA THR A 218 27.02 -11.53 -10.00
C THR A 218 27.63 -10.19 -10.37
N ALA A 219 28.95 -10.04 -10.29
CA ALA A 219 29.62 -8.77 -10.57
C ALA A 219 29.59 -8.39 -12.06
N GLU A 220 29.62 -9.38 -12.96
CA GLU A 220 29.57 -9.14 -14.40
C GLU A 220 28.16 -8.75 -14.86
N ALA A 221 27.13 -9.39 -14.29
CA ALA A 221 25.73 -9.02 -14.52
C ALA A 221 25.36 -7.66 -13.91
N GLU A 222 25.94 -7.29 -12.77
CA GLU A 222 25.75 -5.96 -12.16
C GLU A 222 26.42 -4.88 -13.01
N LYS A 223 27.61 -5.15 -13.53
CA LYS A 223 28.35 -4.26 -14.42
C LYS A 223 27.66 -4.07 -15.78
N GLU A 224 27.16 -5.14 -16.39
CA GLU A 224 26.36 -5.04 -17.62
C GLU A 224 25.08 -4.22 -17.42
N ARG A 225 24.47 -4.32 -16.23
CA ARG A 225 23.26 -3.57 -15.88
C ARG A 225 23.57 -2.09 -15.65
N GLU A 226 24.68 -1.76 -14.99
CA GLU A 226 25.17 -0.39 -14.85
C GLU A 226 25.54 0.23 -16.21
N GLU A 227 26.23 -0.51 -17.09
CA GLU A 227 26.58 -0.06 -18.43
C GLU A 227 25.33 0.18 -19.31
N GLU A 228 24.29 -0.64 -19.17
CA GLU A 228 23.01 -0.41 -19.87
C GLU A 228 22.24 0.81 -19.31
N ILE A 229 22.29 1.05 -18.00
CA ILE A 229 21.69 2.24 -17.38
C ILE A 229 22.40 3.50 -17.88
N GLU A 230 23.73 3.51 -17.93
CA GLU A 230 24.51 4.66 -18.41
C GLU A 230 24.27 4.91 -19.90
N ARG A 231 24.18 3.85 -20.72
CA ARG A 231 23.83 3.98 -22.14
C ARG A 231 22.45 4.61 -22.34
N ARG A 232 21.45 4.19 -21.55
CA ARG A 232 20.09 4.77 -21.61
C ARG A 232 20.04 6.21 -21.09
N ARG A 233 20.91 6.58 -20.15
CA ARG A 233 21.08 7.96 -19.67
C ARG A 233 21.66 8.84 -20.77
N GLN A 234 22.73 8.40 -21.44
CA GLN A 234 23.34 9.09 -22.58
C GLN A 234 22.35 9.28 -23.73
N GLU A 235 21.58 8.25 -24.08
CA GLU A 235 20.53 8.35 -25.11
C GLU A 235 19.41 9.33 -24.74
N ARG A 236 19.08 9.50 -23.45
CA ARG A 236 18.10 10.49 -22.98
C ARG A 236 18.66 11.91 -23.00
N GLU A 237 19.94 12.10 -22.67
CA GLU A 237 20.61 13.39 -22.78
C GLU A 237 20.76 13.84 -24.24
N ASP A 238 21.10 12.92 -25.15
CA ASP A 238 21.17 13.20 -26.59
C ASP A 238 19.78 13.54 -27.17
N ARG A 239 18.72 12.85 -26.75
CA ARG A 239 17.33 13.19 -27.13
C ARG A 239 16.85 14.50 -26.48
N GLY A 240 17.29 14.81 -25.27
CA GLY A 240 17.01 16.07 -24.58
C GLY A 240 17.67 17.27 -25.28
N CYS A 241 18.90 17.10 -25.76
CA CYS A 241 19.60 18.10 -26.59
C CYS A 241 18.92 18.34 -27.94
N LEU A 242 18.42 17.29 -28.60
CA LEU A 242 17.63 17.41 -29.83
C LEU A 242 16.24 18.04 -29.61
N GLY A 243 15.60 17.76 -28.47
CA GLY A 243 14.32 18.37 -28.08
C GLY A 243 14.43 19.87 -27.79
N ASN A 244 15.50 20.29 -27.12
CA ASN A 244 15.76 21.72 -26.85
C ASN A 244 16.16 22.51 -28.11
N PHE A 245 16.78 21.86 -29.11
CA PHE A 245 17.09 22.50 -30.38
C PHE A 245 15.83 22.74 -31.25
N LEU A 246 14.83 21.85 -31.18
CA LEU A 246 13.57 22.02 -31.92
C LEU A 246 12.63 23.04 -31.25
N HIS A 247 12.64 23.14 -29.92
CA HIS A 247 11.78 24.08 -29.19
C HIS A 247 12.24 25.54 -29.30
N MET A 248 13.51 25.79 -29.67
CA MET A 248 14.04 27.13 -29.92
C MET A 248 13.75 27.67 -31.34
N LEU A 249 13.39 26.79 -32.28
CA LEU A 249 13.07 27.15 -33.67
C LEU A 249 11.58 27.42 -33.92
N PHE A 250 10.69 27.06 -32.98
CA PHE A 250 9.23 27.22 -33.12
C PHE A 250 8.60 28.36 -32.28
N PHE A 251 9.41 29.12 -31.54
CA PHE A 251 8.93 30.25 -30.71
C PHE A 251 9.63 31.59 -31.03
N ALA A 252 10.18 31.73 -32.23
CA ALA A 252 10.67 33.00 -32.76
C ALA A 252 9.82 33.44 -33.96
N GLU A 253 8.54 33.74 -33.71
CA GLU A 253 7.68 34.67 -34.47
C GLU A 253 6.41 34.99 -33.68
#